data_AF-A0A940TRY2-F1
#
_entry.id   AF-A0A940TRY2-F1
#
_cell.length_a   1.000
_cell.length_b   1.000
_cell.length_c   1.000
_cell.angle_alpha   90.00
_cell.angle_beta   90.00
_cell.angle_gamma   90.00
#
_symmetry.space_group_name_H-M   'P 1'
#
loop_
_entity.id
_entity.type
_entity.pdbx_description
1 polymer ?
#
loop_
_entity_poly.entity_id
_entity_poly.type
_entity_poly.pdbx_seq_one_letter_code
_entity_poly.pdbx_strand_id
1 'polypeptide(L)'
;MITPEEEAYILEKAYVPEHITNLMGPISKGDPFLKQEHLGFVKDNWLIFVGYPLDGKFSQAQSERVLKQVVETFRPEVLWFIGPEI
;
A
#
# COMPACT_ATOMS: atom_id res chain seq x y z
N MET A 1 -10.31 -2.92 1.10
CA MET A 1 -10.95 -2.46 -0.14
C MET A 1 -11.16 -0.97 -0.01
N ILE A 2 -10.73 -0.22 -1.03
CA ILE A 2 -10.82 1.24 -1.07
C ILE A 2 -12.18 1.71 -1.61
N THR A 3 -12.60 2.91 -1.24
CA THR A 3 -13.76 3.58 -1.85
C THR A 3 -13.36 4.32 -3.14
N PRO A 4 -14.33 4.72 -4.00
CA PRO A 4 -14.03 5.54 -5.17
C PRO A 4 -13.34 6.87 -4.85
N GLU A 5 -13.66 7.49 -3.70
CA GLU A 5 -13.03 8.72 -3.25
C GLU A 5 -11.57 8.48 -2.83
N GLU A 6 -11.30 7.37 -2.12
CA GLU A 6 -9.94 6.96 -1.79
C GLU A 6 -9.14 6.61 -3.06
N GLU A 7 -9.74 5.94 -4.04
CA GLU A 7 -9.09 5.66 -5.32
C GLU A 7 -8.75 6.94 -6.07
N ALA A 8 -9.67 7.90 -6.15
CA ALA A 8 -9.42 9.20 -6.75
C ALA A 8 -8.26 9.94 -6.05
N TYR A 9 -8.25 9.92 -4.71
CA TYR A 9 -7.16 10.49 -3.90
C TYR A 9 -5.81 9.83 -4.21
N ILE A 10 -5.77 8.49 -4.23
CA ILE A 10 -4.56 7.72 -4.54
C ILE A 10 -4.01 8.10 -5.92
N LEU A 11 -4.88 8.14 -6.94
CA LEU A 11 -4.48 8.45 -8.31
C LEU A 11 -4.02 9.90 -8.48
N GLU A 12 -4.65 10.85 -7.77
CA GLU A 12 -4.21 12.25 -7.76
C GLU A 12 -2.81 12.41 -7.17
N LYS A 13 -2.50 11.62 -6.13
CA LYS A 13 -1.24 11.66 -5.39
C LYS A 13 -0.17 10.68 -5.91
N ALA A 14 -0.49 9.86 -6.91
CA ALA A 14 0.40 8.83 -7.40
C ALA A 14 1.69 9.43 -8.00
N TYR A 15 2.85 8.99 -7.50
CA TYR A 15 4.16 9.42 -8.00
C TYR A 15 5.15 8.28 -8.24
N VAL A 16 4.75 7.04 -7.93
CA VAL A 16 5.43 5.81 -8.37
C VAL A 16 4.43 4.91 -9.09
N PRO A 17 4.86 4.04 -10.02
CA PRO A 17 3.96 3.11 -10.72
C PRO A 17 3.11 2.25 -9.78
N GLU A 18 3.64 1.90 -8.62
CA GLU A 18 2.98 1.05 -7.64
C GLU A 18 1.79 1.72 -6.94
N HIS A 19 1.61 3.03 -7.08
CA HIS A 19 0.41 3.76 -6.62
C HIS A 19 -0.77 3.65 -7.59
N ILE A 20 -0.53 3.24 -8.83
CA ILE A 20 -1.53 3.27 -9.88
C ILE A 20 -2.43 2.02 -9.71
N THR A 21 -3.59 2.18 -9.08
CA THR A 21 -4.49 1.06 -8.71
C THR A 21 -4.96 0.27 -9.93
N ASN A 22 -5.29 0.93 -11.03
CA ASN A 22 -5.70 0.31 -12.30
C ASN A 22 -4.56 -0.38 -13.05
N LEU A 23 -3.30 -0.18 -12.65
CA LEU A 23 -2.15 -0.93 -13.13
C LEU A 23 -1.84 -2.11 -12.18
N MET A 24 -1.68 -1.82 -10.89
CA MET A 24 -1.23 -2.78 -9.89
C MET A 24 -2.29 -3.80 -9.49
N GLY A 25 -3.57 -3.43 -9.50
CA GLY A 25 -4.68 -4.34 -9.22
C GLY A 25 -4.67 -5.56 -10.16
N PRO A 26 -4.72 -5.36 -11.49
CA PRO A 26 -4.63 -6.47 -12.45
C PRO A 26 -3.32 -7.28 -12.38
N ILE A 27 -2.18 -6.62 -12.15
CA ILE A 27 -0.85 -7.28 -12.10
C ILE A 27 -0.73 -8.17 -10.85
N SER A 28 -1.01 -7.60 -9.68
CA SER A 28 -0.90 -8.32 -8.41
C SER A 28 -2.06 -9.28 -8.19
N LYS A 29 -3.21 -9.02 -8.83
CA LYS A 29 -4.51 -9.65 -8.57
C LYS A 29 -5.01 -9.47 -7.14
N GLY A 30 -4.41 -8.55 -6.37
CA GLY A 30 -4.76 -8.27 -4.98
C GLY A 30 -5.76 -7.13 -4.85
N ASP A 31 -6.50 -7.15 -3.75
CA ASP A 31 -7.46 -6.10 -3.43
C ASP A 31 -6.73 -4.90 -2.82
N PRO A 32 -6.91 -3.68 -3.37
CA PRO A 32 -6.26 -2.50 -2.83
C PRO A 32 -6.84 -2.13 -1.46
N PHE A 33 -5.97 -1.59 -0.60
CA PHE A 33 -6.35 -0.97 0.66
C PHE A 33 -5.51 0.29 0.89
N LEU A 34 -6.13 1.30 1.50
CA LEU A 34 -5.48 2.51 1.95
C LEU A 34 -5.34 2.46 3.48
N LYS A 35 -4.14 2.72 3.99
CA LYS A 35 -3.91 2.84 5.43
C LYS A 35 -3.05 4.07 5.69
N GLN A 36 -3.67 5.08 6.33
CA GLN A 36 -3.04 6.40 6.48
C GLN A 36 -2.64 6.91 5.07
N GLU A 37 -1.36 7.23 4.87
CA GLU A 37 -0.87 7.71 3.57
C GLU A 37 -0.28 6.60 2.69
N HIS A 38 -0.47 5.32 3.04
CA HIS A 38 0.15 4.21 2.32
C HIS A 38 -0.86 3.32 1.61
N LEU A 39 -0.57 3.02 0.36
CA LEU A 39 -1.30 2.02 -0.44
C LEU A 39 -0.71 0.64 -0.19
N GLY A 40 -1.57 -0.38 -0.18
CA GLY A 40 -1.14 -1.76 -0.33
C GLY A 40 -2.16 -2.60 -1.06
N PHE A 41 -1.76 -3.83 -1.36
CA PHE A 41 -2.59 -4.84 -2.01
C PHE A 41 -2.53 -6.10 -1.18
N VAL A 42 -3.68 -6.68 -0.88
CA VAL A 42 -3.78 -7.90 -0.07
C VAL A 42 -4.58 -8.95 -0.82
N LYS A 43 -4.16 -10.21 -0.69
CA LYS A 43 -4.94 -11.35 -1.17
C LYS A 43 -4.48 -12.64 -0.53
N ASP A 44 -5.46 -13.49 -0.22
CA ASP A 44 -5.25 -14.80 0.38
C ASP A 44 -4.33 -14.72 1.61
N ASN A 45 -3.07 -15.15 1.47
CA ASN A 45 -2.06 -15.18 2.51
C ASN A 45 -0.90 -14.20 2.29
N TRP A 46 -1.02 -13.25 1.35
CA TRP A 46 0.06 -12.34 1.03
C TRP A 46 -0.36 -10.87 1.00
N LEU A 47 0.64 -10.00 1.18
CA LEU A 47 0.45 -8.56 1.19
C LEU A 47 1.61 -7.85 0.48
N ILE A 48 1.28 -6.88 -0.36
CA ILE A 48 2.21 -5.89 -0.90
C ILE A 48 1.95 -4.58 -0.15
N PHE A 49 2.99 -4.01 0.43
CA PHE A 49 2.95 -2.70 1.07
C PHE A 49 3.82 -1.72 0.29
N VAL A 50 3.22 -0.64 -0.20
CA VAL A 50 3.96 0.42 -0.89
C VAL A 50 4.41 1.42 0.16
N GLY A 51 5.71 1.43 0.46
CA GLY A 51 6.33 2.25 1.51
C GLY A 51 6.48 3.73 1.18
N TYR A 52 6.11 4.13 -0.03
CA TYR A 52 6.06 5.50 -0.51
C TYR A 52 4.75 6.17 -0.07
N PRO A 53 4.77 7.16 0.83
CA PRO A 53 3.54 7.79 1.30
C PRO A 53 2.95 8.72 0.22
N LEU A 54 1.64 8.64 -0.01
CA LEU A 54 0.88 9.45 -0.98
C LEU A 54 0.97 10.95 -0.69
N ASP A 55 1.10 11.32 0.59
CA ASP A 55 1.37 12.70 1.00
C ASP A 55 2.54 12.78 1.99
N GLY A 56 3.30 13.88 1.88
CA GLY A 56 4.49 14.12 2.68
C GLY A 56 5.78 13.47 2.13
N LYS A 57 6.78 13.34 3.01
CA LYS A 57 8.08 12.76 2.67
C LYS A 57 8.21 11.36 3.27
N PHE A 58 8.92 10.48 2.57
CA PHE A 58 9.28 9.17 3.10
C PHE A 58 9.92 9.27 4.49
N SER A 59 9.48 8.42 5.40
CA SER A 59 10.01 8.25 6.75
C SER A 59 9.95 6.79 7.12
N GLN A 60 11.11 6.14 7.31
CA GLN A 60 11.21 4.73 7.66
C GLN A 60 10.38 4.42 8.92
N ALA A 61 10.54 5.22 9.98
CA ALA A 61 9.82 5.02 11.24
C ALA A 61 8.29 5.11 11.10
N GLN A 62 7.79 5.92 10.15
CA GLN A 62 6.36 5.99 9.86
C GLN A 62 5.92 4.75 9.07
N SER A 63 6.65 4.39 8.01
CA SER A 63 6.35 3.22 7.20
C SER A 63 6.36 1.94 8.04
N GLU A 64 7.34 1.73 8.92
CA GLU A 64 7.39 0.61 9.87
C GLU A 64 6.17 0.55 10.78
N ARG A 65 5.73 1.70 11.29
CA ARG A 65 4.57 1.77 12.19
C ARG A 65 3.30 1.36 11.47
N VAL A 66 3.09 1.88 10.25
CA VAL A 66 1.92 1.51 9.44
C VAL A 66 1.99 0.05 9.04
N LEU A 67 3.16 -0.42 8.63
CA LEU A 67 3.40 -1.80 8.26
C LEU A 67 3.05 -2.77 9.39
N LYS A 68 3.47 -2.48 10.63
CA LYS A 68 3.10 -3.30 11.81
C LYS A 68 1.58 -3.38 11.98
N GLN A 69 0.88 -2.26 11.89
CA GLN A 69 -0.60 -2.24 11.97
C GLN A 69 -1.24 -3.08 10.86
N VAL A 70 -0.72 -2.99 9.64
CA VAL A 70 -1.21 -3.72 8.46
C VAL A 70 -0.96 -5.22 8.63
N VAL A 71 0.23 -5.63 9.07
CA VAL A 71 0.57 -7.04 9.33
C VAL A 71 -0.29 -7.62 10.47
N GLU A 72 -0.53 -6.87 11.55
CA GLU A 72 -1.41 -7.30 12.63
C GLU A 72 -2.87 -7.50 12.16
N THR A 73 -3.31 -6.66 11.22
CA THR A 73 -4.68 -6.67 10.68
C THR A 73 -4.87 -7.82 9.70
N PHE A 74 -3.99 -7.96 8.71
CA PHE A 74 -4.16 -8.92 7.61
C PHE A 74 -3.47 -10.26 7.86
N ARG A 75 -2.51 -10.32 8.77
CA ARG A 75 -1.72 -11.51 9.14
C ARG A 75 -1.23 -12.31 7.92
N PRO A 76 -0.53 -11.67 6.97
CA PRO A 76 -0.03 -12.36 5.80
C PRO A 76 1.10 -13.34 6.18
N GLU A 77 1.19 -14.45 5.47
CA GLU A 77 2.36 -15.35 5.48
C GLU A 77 3.51 -14.76 4.67
N VAL A 78 3.21 -14.00 3.61
CA VAL A 78 4.21 -13.38 2.73
C VAL A 78 3.97 -11.88 2.64
N LEU A 79 5.01 -11.10 2.93
CA LEU A 79 5.00 -9.64 2.82
C LEU A 79 6.03 -9.18 1.79
N TRP A 80 5.60 -8.43 0.79
CA TRP A 80 6.47 -7.65 -0.09
C TRP A 80 6.40 -6.18 0.28
N PHE A 81 7.55 -5.62 0.64
CA PHE A 81 7.69 -4.20 0.88
C PHE A 81 8.32 -3.52 -0.34
N ILE A 82 7.70 -2.44 -0.81
CA ILE A 82 8.20 -1.65 -1.94
C ILE A 82 8.58 -0.27 -1.44
N GLY A 83 9.87 -0.04 -1.26
CA GLY A 83 10.40 1.22 -0.76
C GLY A 83 11.90 1.14 -0.56
N PRO A 84 12.54 2.26 -0.17
CA PRO A 84 13.98 2.33 -0.02
C PRO A 84 14.50 1.55 1.20
N GLU A 85 13.76 1.58 2.32
CA GLU A 85 14.13 0.98 3.61
C GLU A 85 12.87 0.43 4.30
N ILE A 86 13.04 -0.61 5.12
CA ILE A 86 11.98 -1.44 5.72
C ILE A 86 11.79 -1.11 7.20
#